data_AF-A0A2M7MU89-F1
#
_entry.id   AF-A0A2M7MU89-F1
#
_cell.length_a   1.000
_cell.length_b   1.000
_cell.length_c   1.000
_cell.angle_alpha   90.00
_cell.angle_beta   90.00
_cell.angle_gamma   90.00
#
_symmetry.space_group_name_H-M   'P 1'
#
loop_
_entity.id
_entity.type
_entity.pdbx_description
1 polymer ?
#
loop_
_entity_poly.entity_id
_entity_poly.type
_entity_poly.pdbx_seq_one_letter_code
_entity_poly.pdbx_strand_id
1 'polypeptide(L)'
;MALLLASPPVHAEIHKCRQGERVVYQEFPCPTGSQSLAPPKAQPAPSAYEVEQARARAKNDIAAAEVLRKHVERTTKTQEKQRTAARKQETDCMHLLGKIEKTEAKASLGKNQKSTLKSDQRKYRKECGPI
;
A
#
# COMPACT_ATOMS: atom_id res chain seq x y z
N MET A 1 -48.27 -12.51 -31.25
CA MET A 1 -47.40 -11.96 -30.19
C MET A 1 -47.84 -12.56 -28.86
N ALA A 2 -47.11 -13.57 -28.37
CA ALA A 2 -47.41 -14.20 -27.08
C ALA A 2 -46.63 -13.48 -25.97
N LEU A 3 -47.35 -12.93 -25.01
CA LEU A 3 -46.80 -12.38 -23.76
C LEU A 3 -46.32 -13.55 -22.89
N LEU A 4 -45.00 -13.74 -22.80
CA LEU A 4 -44.38 -14.59 -21.78
C LEU A 4 -44.53 -13.89 -20.43
N LEU A 5 -45.49 -14.35 -19.62
CA LEU A 5 -45.55 -14.02 -18.20
C LEU A 5 -44.32 -14.63 -17.52
N ALA A 6 -43.39 -13.77 -17.10
CA ALA A 6 -42.34 -14.14 -16.17
C ALA A 6 -43.00 -14.42 -14.80
N SER A 7 -43.16 -15.69 -14.46
CA SER A 7 -43.55 -16.08 -13.11
C SER A 7 -42.43 -15.67 -12.13
N PRO A 8 -42.77 -15.06 -10.99
CA PRO A 8 -41.78 -14.83 -9.93
C PRO A 8 -41.27 -16.20 -9.44
N PRO A 9 -39.96 -16.31 -9.11
CA PRO A 9 -39.43 -17.55 -8.56
C PRO A 9 -40.19 -17.89 -7.27
N VAL A 10 -40.73 -19.10 -7.18
CA VAL A 10 -41.30 -19.65 -5.95
C VAL A 10 -40.19 -19.59 -4.90
N HIS A 11 -40.36 -18.75 -3.88
CA HIS A 11 -39.42 -18.69 -2.76
C HIS A 11 -39.46 -20.05 -2.06
N ALA A 12 -38.42 -20.88 -2.27
CA ALA A 12 -38.21 -22.07 -1.46
C ALA A 12 -37.86 -21.61 -0.05
N GLU A 13 -38.75 -21.87 0.91
CA GLU A 13 -38.54 -21.52 2.32
C GLU A 13 -37.53 -22.49 2.93
N ILE A 14 -36.25 -22.09 2.98
CA ILE A 14 -35.20 -22.91 3.58
C ILE A 14 -35.31 -22.84 5.10
N HIS A 15 -35.67 -23.96 5.73
CA HIS A 15 -35.73 -24.10 7.18
C HIS A 15 -34.34 -24.38 7.75
N LYS A 16 -33.99 -23.65 8.80
CA LYS A 16 -32.76 -23.85 9.57
C LYS A 16 -33.09 -24.67 10.81
N CYS A 17 -32.65 -25.93 10.86
CA CYS A 17 -32.94 -26.86 11.94
C CYS A 17 -31.70 -27.13 12.79
N ARG A 18 -31.87 -27.23 14.11
CA ARG A 18 -30.82 -27.63 15.05
C ARG A 18 -31.07 -29.06 15.52
N GLN A 19 -30.10 -29.94 15.26
CA GLN A 19 -30.09 -31.36 15.66
C GLN A 19 -28.91 -31.57 16.60
N GLY A 20 -29.16 -31.50 17.92
CA GLY A 20 -28.10 -31.50 18.93
C GLY A 20 -27.16 -30.29 18.77
N GLU A 21 -25.89 -30.54 18.45
CA GLU A 21 -24.89 -29.51 18.18
C GLU A 21 -24.79 -29.10 16.71
N ARG A 22 -25.46 -29.81 15.80
CA ARG A 22 -25.39 -29.54 14.35
C ARG A 22 -26.54 -28.64 13.90
N VAL A 23 -26.26 -27.79 12.92
CA VAL A 23 -27.25 -26.94 12.25
C VAL A 23 -27.36 -27.40 10.79
N VAL A 24 -28.57 -27.73 10.36
CA VAL A 24 -28.88 -28.25 9.03
C VAL A 24 -29.86 -27.29 8.35
N TYR A 25 -29.66 -27.03 7.07
CA TYR A 25 -30.56 -26.22 6.23
C TYR A 25 -31.28 -27.16 5.26
N GLN A 26 -32.59 -27.11 5.24
CA GLN A 26 -33.41 -28.03 4.44
C GLN A 26 -34.67 -27.33 3.94
N GLU A 27 -35.16 -27.75 2.77
CA GLU A 27 -36.38 -27.22 2.15
C GLU A 27 -37.67 -27.76 2.80
N PHE A 28 -37.56 -28.82 3.60
CA PHE A 28 -38.68 -29.45 4.31
C PHE A 28 -38.72 -29.02 5.78
N PRO A 29 -39.89 -29.07 6.44
CA PRO A 29 -40.02 -28.80 7.87
C PRO A 29 -39.05 -29.64 8.71
N CYS A 30 -38.57 -29.06 9.82
CA CYS A 30 -37.60 -29.72 10.69
C CYS A 30 -38.13 -31.07 11.21
N PRO A 31 -37.34 -32.17 11.12
CA PRO A 31 -37.79 -33.48 11.55
C PRO A 31 -38.07 -33.51 13.06
N THR A 32 -38.97 -34.40 13.47
CA THR A 32 -39.35 -34.60 14.87
C THR A 32 -38.12 -34.84 15.75
N GLY A 33 -37.98 -34.07 16.83
CA GLY A 33 -36.80 -34.10 17.72
C GLY A 33 -35.73 -33.06 17.38
N SER A 34 -35.91 -32.25 16.34
CA SER A 34 -35.04 -31.11 16.01
C SER A 34 -35.72 -29.76 16.23
N GLN A 35 -34.95 -28.73 16.56
CA GLN A 35 -35.47 -27.39 16.83
C GLN A 35 -35.34 -26.49 15.59
N SER A 36 -36.45 -25.92 15.13
CA SER A 36 -36.41 -24.88 14.10
C SER A 36 -35.83 -23.59 14.67
N LEU A 37 -34.83 -23.03 13.99
CA LEU A 37 -34.25 -21.74 14.31
C LEU A 37 -34.94 -20.67 13.48
N ALA A 38 -35.54 -19.69 14.17
CA ALA A 38 -36.15 -18.54 13.52
C ALA A 38 -35.11 -17.79 12.66
N PRO A 39 -35.51 -17.27 11.49
CA PRO A 39 -34.65 -16.36 10.75
C PRO A 39 -34.30 -15.16 11.63
N PRO A 40 -33.09 -14.59 11.46
CA PRO A 40 -32.73 -13.37 12.17
C PRO A 40 -33.78 -12.30 11.87
N LYS A 41 -34.17 -11.54 12.90
CA LYS A 41 -35.13 -10.44 12.72
C LYS A 41 -34.60 -9.51 11.64
N ALA A 42 -35.43 -9.23 10.64
CA ALA A 42 -35.10 -8.24 9.62
C ALA A 42 -34.80 -6.92 10.32
N GLN A 43 -33.62 -6.37 10.06
CA GLN A 43 -33.28 -5.05 10.58
C GLN A 43 -34.14 -4.02 9.86
N PRO A 44 -34.61 -2.97 10.56
CA PRO A 44 -35.34 -1.90 9.91
C PRO A 44 -34.45 -1.26 8.84
N ALA A 45 -35.05 -0.92 7.69
CA ALA A 45 -34.34 -0.16 6.68
C ALA A 45 -33.86 1.17 7.28
N PRO A 46 -32.65 1.63 6.95
CA PRO A 46 -32.14 2.89 7.45
C PRO A 46 -33.04 4.03 6.97
N SER A 47 -33.22 5.04 7.82
CA SER A 47 -33.98 6.24 7.47
C SER A 47 -33.26 7.03 6.36
N ALA A 48 -34.02 7.82 5.59
CA ALA A 48 -33.45 8.68 4.54
C ALA A 48 -32.36 9.62 5.07
N TYR A 49 -32.53 10.11 6.31
CA TYR A 49 -31.55 10.95 6.99
C TYR A 49 -30.24 10.21 7.29
N GLU A 50 -30.31 8.97 7.78
CA GLU A 50 -29.12 8.15 8.05
C GLU A 50 -28.36 7.83 6.76
N VAL A 51 -29.08 7.53 5.67
CA VAL A 51 -28.49 7.31 4.35
C VAL A 51 -27.78 8.57 3.85
N GLU A 52 -28.39 9.74 4.00
CA GLU A 52 -27.77 11.01 3.60
C GLU A 52 -26.53 11.33 4.44
N GLN A 53 -26.59 11.13 5.76
CA GLN A 53 -25.46 11.33 6.65
C GLN A 53 -24.30 10.37 6.32
N ALA A 54 -24.59 9.10 6.04
CA ALA A 54 -23.59 8.13 5.61
C ALA A 54 -22.93 8.55 4.29
N ARG A 55 -23.71 9.08 3.34
CA ARG A 55 -23.18 9.61 2.07
C ARG A 55 -22.27 10.81 2.28
N ALA A 56 -22.63 11.71 3.19
CA ALA A 56 -21.80 12.87 3.52
C ALA A 56 -20.45 12.43 4.15
N ARG A 57 -20.47 11.47 5.07
CA ARG A 57 -19.24 10.90 5.67
C ARG A 57 -18.37 10.23 4.61
N ALA A 58 -18.96 9.38 3.76
CA ALA A 58 -18.22 8.72 2.68
C ALA A 58 -17.54 9.72 1.74
N LYS A 59 -18.18 10.85 1.40
CA LYS A 59 -17.54 11.91 0.60
C LYS A 59 -16.33 12.52 1.31
N ASN A 60 -16.46 12.81 2.60
CA ASN A 60 -15.36 13.37 3.39
C ASN A 60 -14.20 12.38 3.51
N ASP A 61 -14.49 11.10 3.69
CA ASP A 61 -13.47 10.04 3.78
C ASP A 61 -12.72 9.88 2.47
N ILE A 62 -13.43 9.93 1.33
CA ILE A 62 -12.81 9.90 0.00
C ILE A 62 -11.89 11.11 -0.19
N ALA A 63 -12.38 12.31 0.14
CA ALA A 63 -11.58 13.53 0.01
C ALA A 63 -10.33 13.49 0.91
N ALA A 64 -10.47 13.03 2.16
CA ALA A 64 -9.35 12.85 3.08
C ALA A 64 -8.33 11.82 2.57
N ALA A 65 -8.81 10.70 2.01
CA ALA A 65 -7.96 9.68 1.42
C ALA A 65 -7.17 10.22 0.22
N GLU A 66 -7.78 11.04 -0.64
CA GLU A 66 -7.08 11.66 -1.76
C GLU A 66 -5.98 12.64 -1.32
N VAL A 67 -6.24 13.44 -0.28
CA VAL A 67 -5.23 14.33 0.30
C VAL A 67 -4.05 13.52 0.83
N LEU A 68 -4.31 12.43 1.55
CA LEU A 68 -3.28 11.56 2.08
C LEU A 68 -2.45 10.91 0.95
N ARG A 69 -3.09 10.42 -0.12
CA ARG A 69 -2.40 9.85 -1.29
C ARG A 69 -1.43 10.86 -1.93
N LYS A 70 -1.87 12.11 -2.13
CA LYS A 70 -1.02 13.18 -2.67
C LYS A 70 0.16 13.51 -1.75
N HIS A 71 -0.05 13.51 -0.43
CA HIS A 71 1.01 13.72 0.54
C HIS A 71 2.06 12.61 0.46
N VAL A 72 1.61 11.34 0.50
CA VAL A 72 2.50 10.17 0.38
C VAL A 72 3.31 10.24 -0.91
N GLU A 73 2.68 10.49 -2.06
CA GLU A 73 3.39 10.61 -3.34
C GLU A 73 4.46 11.71 -3.34
N ARG A 74 4.19 12.87 -2.74
CA ARG A 74 5.19 13.94 -2.62
C ARG A 74 6.35 13.54 -1.73
N THR A 75 6.06 12.90 -0.60
CA THR A 75 7.11 12.43 0.32
C THR A 75 7.98 11.35 -0.29
N THR A 76 7.39 10.36 -0.97
CA THR A 76 8.14 9.29 -1.64
C THR A 76 9.03 9.84 -2.75
N LYS A 77 8.50 10.72 -3.63
CA LYS A 77 9.31 11.38 -4.66
C LYS A 77 10.48 12.18 -4.07
N THR A 78 10.27 12.83 -2.93
CA THR A 78 11.33 13.61 -2.26
C THR A 78 12.40 12.68 -1.69
N GLN A 79 12.00 11.60 -1.02
CA GLN A 79 12.92 10.59 -0.52
C GLN A 79 13.70 9.90 -1.63
N GLU A 80 13.06 9.58 -2.76
CA GLU A 80 13.73 8.99 -3.93
C GLU A 80 14.77 9.94 -4.53
N LYS A 81 14.46 11.24 -4.64
CA LYS A 81 15.42 12.25 -5.09
C LYS A 81 16.61 12.35 -4.14
N GLN A 82 16.38 12.37 -2.82
CA GLN A 82 17.44 12.40 -1.82
C GLN A 82 18.31 11.13 -1.89
N ARG A 83 17.71 9.95 -2.01
CA ARG A 83 18.44 8.68 -2.18
C ARG A 83 19.28 8.67 -3.45
N THR A 84 18.73 9.13 -4.56
CA THR A 84 19.48 9.22 -5.83
C THR A 84 20.62 10.21 -5.74
N ALA A 85 20.42 11.37 -5.12
CA ALA A 85 21.47 12.36 -4.89
C ALA A 85 22.59 11.81 -3.98
N ALA A 86 22.22 11.12 -2.90
CA ALA A 86 23.19 10.48 -1.99
C ALA A 86 24.01 9.40 -2.70
N ARG A 87 23.36 8.53 -3.49
CA ARG A 87 24.05 7.51 -4.30
C ARG A 87 25.01 8.14 -5.31
N LYS A 88 24.59 9.23 -5.96
CA LYS A 88 25.45 9.95 -6.90
C LYS A 88 26.69 10.52 -6.19
N GLN A 89 26.48 11.16 -5.04
CA GLN A 89 27.58 11.68 -4.23
C GLN A 89 28.54 10.56 -3.79
N GLU A 90 28.00 9.41 -3.33
CA GLU A 90 28.80 8.23 -2.98
C GLU A 90 29.65 7.76 -4.17
N THR A 91 29.05 7.62 -5.37
CA THR A 91 29.81 7.22 -6.57
C THR A 91 30.87 8.25 -6.97
N ASP A 92 30.57 9.55 -6.86
CA ASP A 92 31.52 10.62 -7.17
C ASP A 92 32.71 10.58 -6.19
N CYS A 93 32.44 10.33 -4.91
CA CYS A 93 33.45 10.17 -3.88
C CYS A 93 34.33 8.94 -4.11
N MET A 94 33.74 7.78 -4.42
CA MET A 94 34.49 6.57 -4.75
C MET A 94 35.39 6.76 -5.97
N HIS A 95 34.90 7.47 -7.00
CA HIS A 95 35.70 7.79 -8.18
C HIS A 95 36.85 8.75 -7.87
N LEU A 96 36.64 9.75 -7.01
CA LEU A 96 37.71 10.63 -6.53
C LEU A 96 38.76 9.87 -5.73
N LEU A 97 38.34 8.95 -4.85
CA LEU A 97 39.27 8.11 -4.09
C LEU A 97 40.15 7.27 -5.02
N GLY A 98 39.54 6.58 -5.99
CA GLY A 98 40.30 5.81 -6.97
C GLY A 98 41.23 6.66 -7.86
N LYS A 99 40.93 7.94 -8.08
CA LYS A 99 41.87 8.89 -8.72
C LYS A 99 43.05 9.24 -7.84
N ILE A 100 42.81 9.47 -6.55
CA ILE A 100 43.87 9.73 -5.56
C ILE A 100 44.82 8.54 -5.53
N GLU A 101 44.31 7.31 -5.35
CA GLU A 101 45.11 6.09 -5.33
C GLU A 101 45.98 5.92 -6.59
N LYS A 102 45.39 6.13 -7.78
CA LYS A 102 46.13 6.06 -9.05
C LYS A 102 47.22 7.14 -9.17
N THR A 103 46.97 8.32 -8.60
CA THR A 103 47.93 9.44 -8.64
C THR A 103 49.04 9.24 -7.61
N GLU A 104 48.73 8.69 -6.44
CA GLU A 104 49.71 8.25 -5.44
C GLU A 104 50.65 7.20 -6.01
N ALA A 105 50.11 6.17 -6.67
CA ALA A 105 50.90 5.13 -7.33
C ALA A 105 51.81 5.69 -8.45
N LYS A 106 51.37 6.71 -9.18
CA LYS A 106 52.22 7.36 -10.19
C LYS A 106 53.31 8.23 -9.55
N ALA A 107 52.97 8.92 -8.47
CA ALA A 107 53.92 9.77 -7.75
C ALA A 107 55.01 8.95 -7.04
N SER A 108 54.69 7.76 -6.54
CA SER A 108 55.68 6.84 -5.95
C SER A 108 56.66 6.27 -6.99
N LEU A 109 56.21 6.11 -8.24
CA LEU A 109 57.05 5.73 -9.39
C LEU A 109 57.90 6.88 -9.97
N GLY A 110 58.05 8.00 -9.24
CA GLY A 110 58.91 9.11 -9.63
C GLY A 110 58.30 10.08 -10.66
N LYS A 111 57.02 9.93 -11.02
CA LYS A 111 56.33 10.92 -11.87
C LYS A 111 55.94 12.14 -11.03
N ASN A 112 56.34 13.34 -11.45
CA ASN A 112 55.99 14.58 -10.75
C ASN A 112 54.48 14.89 -10.84
N GLN A 113 53.67 14.31 -9.95
CA GLN A 113 52.22 14.54 -9.83
C GLN A 113 51.78 14.97 -8.42
N LYS A 114 52.72 15.40 -7.57
CA LYS A 114 52.46 15.79 -6.17
C LYS A 114 51.45 16.95 -6.03
N SER A 115 51.43 17.89 -6.97
CA SER A 115 50.47 19.01 -6.98
C SER A 115 49.05 18.53 -7.28
N THR A 116 48.89 17.67 -8.29
CA THR A 116 47.61 17.04 -8.65
C THR A 116 47.06 16.20 -7.51
N LEU A 117 47.92 15.40 -6.87
CA LEU A 117 47.55 14.59 -5.69
C LEU A 117 46.98 15.45 -4.55
N LYS A 118 47.70 16.53 -4.18
CA LYS A 118 47.23 17.46 -3.13
C LYS A 118 45.91 18.14 -3.51
N SER A 119 45.73 18.48 -4.78
CA SER A 119 44.48 19.06 -5.28
C SER A 119 43.31 18.09 -5.14
N ASP A 120 43.49 16.84 -5.57
CA ASP A 120 42.45 15.81 -5.53
C ASP A 120 42.09 15.42 -4.08
N GLN A 121 43.08 15.26 -3.20
CA GLN A 121 42.86 15.04 -1.76
C GLN A 121 42.09 16.21 -1.11
N ARG A 122 42.41 17.45 -1.47
CA ARG A 122 41.68 18.63 -0.97
C ARG A 122 40.24 18.65 -1.47
N LYS A 123 40.01 18.26 -2.72
CA LYS A 123 38.66 18.18 -3.30
C LYS A 123 37.83 17.09 -2.60
N TYR A 124 38.40 15.91 -2.41
CA TYR A 124 37.73 14.82 -1.67
C TYR A 124 37.35 15.27 -0.25
N ARG A 125 38.27 15.89 0.50
CA ARG A 125 37.97 16.38 1.85
C ARG A 125 36.82 17.38 1.92
N LYS A 126 36.63 18.19 0.88
CA LYS A 126 35.54 19.17 0.79
C LYS A 126 34.20 18.53 0.43
N GLU A 127 34.20 17.56 -0.48
CA GLU A 127 32.98 16.99 -1.07
C GLU A 127 32.49 15.71 -0.37
N CYS A 128 33.41 14.96 0.24
CA CYS A 128 33.21 13.60 0.76
C CYS A 128 33.54 13.44 2.24
N GLY A 129 34.31 14.37 2.82
CA GLY A 129 34.76 14.32 4.22
C GLY A 129 36.19 13.81 4.38
N PRO A 130 36.70 13.72 5.62
CA PRO A 130 38.06 13.26 5.89
C PRO A 130 38.27 11.82 5.38
N ILE A 131 39.48 11.58 4.85
CA ILE A 131 40.00 10.25 4.48
C ILE A 131 40.66 9.64 5.71
#